data_AF-A0A812Z9M8-F1
#
_entry.id   AF-A0A812Z9M8-F1
#
_cell.length_a   1.000
_cell.length_b   1.000
_cell.length_c   1.000
_cell.angle_alpha   90.00
_cell.angle_beta   90.00
_cell.angle_gamma   90.00
#
_symmetry.space_group_name_H-M   'P 1'
#
loop_
_entity.id
_entity.type
_entity.pdbx_description
1 polymer ?
#
loop_
_entity_poly.entity_id
_entity_poly.type
_entity_poly.pdbx_seq_one_letter_code
_entity_poly.pdbx_strand_id
1 'polypeptide(L)'
;MGGNNDTSEKTVKESMEYIVKILRTPDMTQTESGVMAFNETLVRWYYRLMKLEFSYCYEAARFKLQSPSGREYNALQFGGTMDLVQDIDLFRRAVGAPKLSIYGMSYGTAVAGVYGTVFPENTQHLILDGVVDPFPDVQQRGDLFAKGITATFNGFVKACDQTIQLNLSKDEICPAAPLSETKAIQMIQDSSQPFRAALLYMLADLAIFQKGGDENIEAVAALFLACVEMYWSGVDSEDCPAVLEYLVPTDDSPILLNEDLFDFGMQAMVMGTDTAGRLNEEAMIQWWKESMAKQPIGTPWALSWVVGISTWPADARPVPPLGNGQVSPVIIGNLHDPNTAYTSAQLARSAFPRGHLVTYQGYGHCLDKSKLHGLGKELYDSYQQDVANHHLSTYSNQMALYACASKILNYIATGEQPLDGHTCLVPHPLRTGSSMAMKGSLE
;
A
#
# COMPACT_ATOMS: atom_id res chain seq x y z
N MET A 1 36.08 -19.58 24.31
CA MET A 1 35.26 -18.62 25.08
C MET A 1 33.87 -18.64 24.46
N GLY A 2 33.01 -19.54 24.92
CA GLY A 2 31.70 -19.81 24.34
C GLY A 2 30.63 -19.79 25.41
N GLY A 3 30.32 -18.61 25.93
CA GLY A 3 29.32 -18.44 26.97
C GLY A 3 28.93 -16.98 27.09
N ASN A 4 27.80 -16.62 26.47
CA ASN A 4 26.88 -15.53 26.88
C ASN A 4 25.78 -15.20 25.85
N ASN A 5 25.78 -15.78 24.65
CA ASN A 5 24.68 -15.51 23.69
C ASN A 5 23.34 -16.13 24.13
N ASP A 6 23.36 -17.32 24.73
CA ASP A 6 22.13 -18.08 25.05
C ASP A 6 21.29 -17.41 26.15
N THR A 7 21.93 -16.71 27.09
CA THR A 7 21.24 -15.99 28.18
C THR A 7 20.66 -14.66 27.74
N SER A 8 21.32 -13.91 26.84
CA SER A 8 20.75 -12.66 26.30
C SER A 8 19.60 -12.94 25.34
N GLU A 9 19.74 -13.96 24.50
CA GLU A 9 18.71 -14.43 23.56
C GLU A 9 17.46 -14.88 24.31
N LYS A 10 17.64 -15.68 25.38
CA LYS A 10 16.56 -16.09 26.28
C LYS A 10 15.92 -14.93 27.04
N THR A 11 16.69 -13.99 27.57
CA THR A 11 16.14 -12.85 28.34
C THR A 11 15.36 -11.88 27.45
N VAL A 12 15.82 -11.65 26.21
CA VAL A 12 15.09 -10.83 25.24
C VAL A 12 13.85 -11.55 24.75
N LYS A 13 13.93 -12.85 24.48
CA LYS A 13 12.76 -13.67 24.15
C LYS A 13 11.73 -13.66 25.28
N GLU A 14 12.15 -13.83 26.53
CA GLU A 14 11.27 -13.74 27.71
C GLU A 14 10.69 -12.32 27.88
N SER A 15 11.46 -11.27 27.57
CA SER A 15 10.97 -9.88 27.59
C SER A 15 9.98 -9.61 26.46
N MET A 16 10.22 -10.13 25.25
CA MET A 16 9.29 -10.04 24.12
C MET A 16 8.05 -10.88 24.37
N GLU A 17 8.18 -12.09 24.90
CA GLU A 17 7.05 -12.93 25.33
C GLU A 17 6.26 -12.26 26.46
N TYR A 18 6.92 -11.55 27.38
CA TYR A 18 6.26 -10.76 28.42
C TYR A 18 5.54 -9.53 27.86
N ILE A 19 6.14 -8.81 26.91
CA ILE A 19 5.52 -7.66 26.22
C ILE A 19 4.34 -8.14 25.36
N VAL A 20 4.52 -9.20 24.58
CA VAL A 20 3.48 -9.86 23.80
C VAL A 20 2.39 -10.40 24.74
N LYS A 21 2.75 -10.92 25.92
CA LYS A 21 1.78 -11.32 26.95
C LYS A 21 1.04 -10.13 27.53
N ILE A 22 1.67 -8.98 27.77
CA ILE A 22 0.98 -7.73 28.17
C ILE A 22 0.00 -7.29 27.07
N LEU A 23 0.43 -7.35 25.81
CA LEU A 23 -0.42 -7.05 24.65
C LEU A 23 -1.55 -8.09 24.46
N ARG A 24 -1.37 -9.34 24.94
CA ARG A 24 -2.33 -10.45 24.86
C ARG A 24 -3.18 -10.65 26.11
N THR A 25 -2.83 -10.05 27.25
CA THR A 25 -3.61 -10.23 28.49
C THR A 25 -4.91 -9.44 28.38
N PRO A 26 -6.07 -10.10 28.55
CA PRO A 26 -7.37 -9.42 28.57
C PRO A 26 -7.54 -8.42 29.72
N ASP A 27 -6.62 -8.38 30.69
CA ASP A 27 -6.66 -7.43 31.81
C ASP A 27 -6.16 -6.02 31.44
N MET A 28 -6.40 -5.61 30.17
CA MET A 28 -6.53 -4.21 29.78
C MET A 28 -7.92 -3.65 30.11
N THR A 29 -8.75 -4.43 30.80
CA THR A 29 -10.11 -4.11 31.26
C THR A 29 -10.22 -3.16 32.46
N GLN A 30 -9.10 -2.72 33.06
CA GLN A 30 -9.15 -1.81 34.22
C GLN A 30 -8.89 -0.33 33.90
N THR A 31 -8.82 0.04 32.62
CA THR A 31 -9.24 1.37 32.20
C THR A 31 -10.50 1.19 31.36
N GLU A 32 -11.53 2.01 31.58
CA GLU A 32 -12.86 1.94 30.93
C GLU A 32 -12.84 2.01 29.38
N SER A 33 -11.68 1.88 28.73
CA SER A 33 -11.53 1.98 27.27
C SER A 33 -10.73 0.86 26.59
N GLY A 34 -10.04 -0.05 27.30
CA GLY A 34 -9.57 -1.37 26.80
C GLY A 34 -8.74 -1.46 25.50
N VAL A 35 -8.51 -0.34 24.81
CA VAL A 35 -7.80 -0.18 23.55
C VAL A 35 -6.94 1.05 23.73
N MET A 36 -5.64 0.97 23.45
CA MET A 36 -4.84 2.19 23.35
C MET A 36 -5.42 3.04 22.22
N ALA A 37 -6.08 4.15 22.56
CA ALA A 37 -6.37 5.19 21.59
C ALA A 37 -5.09 5.52 20.82
N PHE A 38 -5.21 5.77 19.51
CA PHE A 38 -4.08 6.12 18.65
C PHE A 38 -3.47 7.47 19.07
N ASN A 39 -2.67 7.44 20.14
CA ASN A 39 -2.18 8.59 20.89
C ASN A 39 -0.64 8.55 20.98
N GLU A 40 -0.05 9.63 21.48
CA GLU A 40 1.42 9.76 21.53
C GLU A 40 2.10 8.61 22.30
N THR A 41 1.48 8.15 23.39
CA THR A 41 2.01 7.05 24.20
C THR A 41 2.11 5.77 23.38
N LEU A 42 1.08 5.41 22.61
CA LEU A 42 1.10 4.26 21.71
C LEU A 42 2.22 4.37 20.67
N VAL A 43 2.36 5.54 20.04
CA VAL A 43 3.37 5.77 18.99
C VAL A 43 4.79 5.62 19.55
N ARG A 44 5.07 6.19 20.74
CA ARG A 44 6.37 6.02 21.41
C ARG A 44 6.65 4.57 21.76
N TRP A 45 5.65 3.85 22.26
CA TRP A 45 5.79 2.43 22.57
C TRP A 45 6.10 1.61 21.31
N TYR A 46 5.33 1.81 20.25
CA TYR A 46 5.54 1.11 18.98
C TYR A 46 6.93 1.38 18.40
N TYR A 47 7.39 2.63 18.39
CA TYR A 47 8.74 3.00 17.96
C TYR A 47 9.83 2.27 18.75
N ARG A 48 9.73 2.26 20.09
CA ARG A 48 10.73 1.62 20.95
C ARG A 48 10.75 0.10 20.79
N LEU A 49 9.57 -0.51 20.64
CA LEU A 49 9.42 -1.94 20.45
C LEU A 49 10.03 -2.39 19.12
N MET A 50 9.68 -1.74 18.01
CA MET A 50 10.23 -2.05 16.68
C MET A 50 11.75 -1.85 16.63
N LYS A 51 12.26 -0.79 17.29
CA LYS A 51 13.70 -0.58 17.42
C LYS A 51 14.41 -1.71 18.15
N LEU A 52 13.83 -2.20 19.26
CA LEU A 52 14.40 -3.32 20.01
C LEU A 52 14.38 -4.60 19.17
N GLU A 53 13.25 -4.90 18.54
CA GLU A 53 13.03 -6.11 17.73
C GLU A 53 13.98 -6.17 16.52
N PHE A 54 14.09 -5.08 15.76
CA PHE A 54 15.01 -5.05 14.62
C PHE A 54 16.48 -5.09 15.05
N SER A 55 16.83 -4.44 16.16
CA SER A 55 18.20 -4.53 16.70
C SER A 55 18.53 -5.98 17.06
N TYR A 56 17.59 -6.69 17.67
CA TYR A 56 17.76 -8.10 18.01
C TYR A 56 17.91 -8.99 16.77
N CYS A 57 17.04 -8.80 15.77
CA CYS A 57 17.13 -9.52 14.50
C CYS A 57 18.47 -9.27 13.79
N TYR A 58 18.90 -8.00 13.74
CA TYR A 58 20.14 -7.60 13.08
C TYR A 58 21.39 -8.16 13.78
N GLU A 59 21.41 -8.22 15.11
CA GLU A 59 22.55 -8.72 15.87
C GLU A 59 22.67 -10.27 15.88
N ALA A 60 21.67 -10.97 15.35
CA ALA A 60 21.63 -12.43 15.34
C ALA A 60 22.82 -13.03 14.56
N ALA A 61 23.47 -14.03 15.16
CA ALA A 61 24.71 -14.63 14.63
C ALA A 61 24.53 -15.21 13.21
N ARG A 62 23.33 -15.68 12.85
CA ARG A 62 23.01 -16.23 11.53
C ARG A 62 23.20 -15.24 10.37
N PHE A 63 23.17 -13.93 10.65
CA PHE A 63 23.37 -12.89 9.64
C PHE A 63 24.79 -12.32 9.65
N LYS A 64 25.63 -12.69 10.63
CA LYS A 64 27.03 -12.25 10.71
C LYS A 64 27.90 -13.19 9.87
N LEU A 65 28.49 -12.63 8.82
CA LEU A 65 29.37 -13.32 7.87
C LEU A 65 30.81 -12.85 8.07
N GLN A 66 31.77 -13.76 7.91
CA GLN A 66 33.19 -13.42 7.95
C GLN A 66 33.84 -13.73 6.60
N SER A 67 34.52 -12.75 6.03
CA SER A 67 35.30 -12.94 4.81
C SER A 67 36.61 -13.68 5.07
N PRO A 68 37.26 -14.23 4.03
CA PRO A 68 38.60 -14.83 4.15
C PRO A 68 39.68 -13.88 4.69
N SER A 69 39.50 -12.56 4.53
CA SER A 69 40.41 -11.54 5.10
C SER A 69 40.12 -11.20 6.56
N GLY A 70 39.20 -11.90 7.21
CA GLY A 70 38.81 -11.69 8.60
C GLY A 70 37.84 -10.53 8.83
N ARG A 71 37.41 -9.81 7.78
CA ARG A 71 36.41 -8.73 7.90
C ARG A 71 35.02 -9.33 8.10
N GLU A 72 34.32 -8.81 9.11
CA GLU A 72 32.92 -9.16 9.42
C GLU A 72 31.96 -8.27 8.62
N TYR A 73 30.84 -8.87 8.22
CA TYR A 73 29.74 -8.24 7.50
C TYR A 73 28.41 -8.73 8.06
N ASN A 74 27.36 -7.92 7.93
CA ASN A 74 26.01 -8.40 8.18
C ASN A 74 25.28 -8.59 6.84
N ALA A 75 24.76 -9.78 6.58
CA ALA A 75 24.07 -10.10 5.34
C ALA A 75 22.89 -9.15 5.07
N LEU A 76 22.18 -8.74 6.11
CA LEU A 76 21.05 -7.81 6.03
C LEU A 76 21.45 -6.41 5.58
N GLN A 77 22.74 -6.06 5.65
CA GLN A 77 23.20 -4.80 5.07
C GLN A 77 23.02 -4.80 3.56
N PHE A 78 23.10 -5.94 2.87
CA PHE A 78 23.13 -6.10 1.41
C PHE A 78 21.80 -6.53 0.78
N GLY A 79 20.69 -6.34 1.50
CA GLY A 79 19.34 -6.66 1.02
C GLY A 79 18.64 -5.49 0.34
N GLY A 80 19.34 -4.43 -0.06
CA GLY A 80 18.73 -3.20 -0.58
C GLY A 80 18.41 -3.26 -2.08
N THR A 81 17.61 -2.30 -2.55
CA THR A 81 17.24 -2.16 -3.97
C THR A 81 18.45 -2.04 -4.88
N MET A 82 19.50 -1.31 -4.46
CA MET A 82 20.68 -1.13 -5.31
C MET A 82 21.43 -2.44 -5.55
N ASP A 83 21.51 -3.33 -4.55
CA ASP A 83 22.12 -4.65 -4.73
C ASP A 83 21.26 -5.49 -5.70
N LEU A 84 19.94 -5.50 -5.54
CA LEU A 84 19.02 -6.17 -6.45
C LEU A 84 19.13 -5.63 -7.90
N VAL A 85 19.31 -4.33 -8.08
CA VAL A 85 19.51 -3.72 -9.40
C VAL A 85 20.81 -4.19 -10.05
N GLN A 86 21.89 -4.37 -9.28
CA GLN A 86 23.13 -4.97 -9.77
C GLN A 86 22.93 -6.44 -10.16
N ASP A 87 22.17 -7.19 -9.35
CA ASP A 87 21.83 -8.58 -9.64
C ASP A 87 21.01 -8.73 -10.93
N ILE A 88 20.09 -7.80 -11.19
CA ILE A 88 19.33 -7.77 -12.45
C ILE A 88 20.25 -7.51 -13.66
N ASP A 89 21.26 -6.62 -13.56
CA ASP A 89 22.20 -6.41 -14.66
C ASP A 89 23.19 -7.58 -14.83
N LEU A 90 23.57 -8.25 -13.74
CA LEU A 90 24.32 -9.51 -13.79
C LEU A 90 23.51 -10.59 -14.51
N PHE A 91 22.23 -10.74 -14.16
CA PHE A 91 21.30 -11.65 -14.82
C PHE A 91 21.18 -11.34 -16.32
N ARG A 92 20.98 -10.07 -16.69
CA ARG A 92 20.96 -9.63 -18.11
C ARG A 92 22.20 -10.12 -18.86
N ARG A 93 23.39 -9.91 -18.30
CA ARG A 93 24.66 -10.36 -18.90
C ARG A 93 24.74 -11.88 -19.02
N ALA A 94 24.32 -12.60 -17.98
CA ALA A 94 24.35 -14.06 -17.94
C ALA A 94 23.45 -14.70 -19.02
N VAL A 95 22.29 -14.09 -19.30
CA VAL A 95 21.39 -14.55 -20.38
C VAL A 95 21.77 -14.00 -21.76
N GLY A 96 22.86 -13.24 -21.87
CA GLY A 96 23.33 -12.66 -23.14
C GLY A 96 22.43 -11.56 -23.71
N ALA A 97 21.55 -10.97 -22.90
CA ALA A 97 20.64 -9.93 -23.37
C ALA A 97 21.38 -8.58 -23.49
N PRO A 98 21.35 -7.90 -24.64
CA PRO A 98 21.97 -6.58 -24.78
C PRO A 98 21.24 -5.53 -23.94
N LYS A 99 19.91 -5.64 -23.81
CA LYS A 99 19.05 -4.76 -23.01
C LYS A 99 17.92 -5.55 -22.34
N LEU A 100 17.31 -4.98 -21.31
CA LEU A 100 16.11 -5.52 -20.66
C LEU A 100 14.88 -4.63 -20.87
N SER A 101 13.73 -5.28 -21.02
CA SER A 101 12.42 -4.67 -20.80
C SER A 101 11.98 -4.98 -19.38
N ILE A 102 11.69 -3.95 -18.58
CA ILE A 102 11.37 -4.10 -17.16
C ILE A 102 10.01 -3.48 -16.89
N TYR A 103 9.12 -4.28 -16.31
CA TYR A 103 7.83 -3.84 -15.78
C TYR A 103 7.91 -3.92 -14.26
N GLY A 104 8.00 -2.76 -13.62
CA GLY A 104 7.99 -2.61 -12.17
C GLY A 104 6.59 -2.31 -11.68
N MET A 105 6.13 -3.08 -10.70
CA MET A 105 4.85 -2.88 -10.02
C MET A 105 5.10 -2.57 -8.55
N SER A 106 4.43 -1.57 -7.97
CA SER A 106 4.57 -1.22 -6.55
C SER A 106 6.04 -0.98 -6.16
N TYR A 107 6.60 -1.64 -5.13
CA TYR A 107 8.03 -1.60 -4.82
C TYR A 107 8.93 -1.93 -6.04
N GLY A 108 8.47 -2.78 -6.96
CA GLY A 108 9.15 -3.04 -8.23
C GLY A 108 9.35 -1.77 -9.09
N THR A 109 8.58 -0.70 -8.90
CA THR A 109 8.84 0.61 -9.53
C THR A 109 10.08 1.29 -9.00
N ALA A 110 10.41 1.13 -7.71
CA ALA A 110 11.68 1.60 -7.16
C ALA A 110 12.84 0.82 -7.81
N VAL A 111 12.74 -0.51 -7.88
CA VAL A 111 13.76 -1.37 -8.52
C VAL A 111 13.92 -1.03 -10.01
N ALA A 112 12.83 -1.03 -10.77
CA ALA A 112 12.84 -0.78 -12.21
C ALA A 112 13.28 0.66 -12.53
N GLY A 113 12.81 1.63 -11.75
CA GLY A 113 13.19 3.03 -11.87
C GLY A 113 14.68 3.24 -11.61
N VAL A 114 15.23 2.62 -10.55
CA VAL A 114 16.67 2.70 -10.24
C VAL A 114 17.45 2.03 -11.37
N TYR A 115 17.04 0.86 -11.86
CA TYR A 115 17.69 0.21 -13.01
C TYR A 115 17.75 1.13 -14.24
N GLY A 116 16.63 1.73 -14.63
CA GLY A 116 16.58 2.70 -15.73
C GLY A 116 17.44 3.95 -15.48
N THR A 117 17.65 4.31 -14.20
CA THR A 117 18.48 5.44 -13.81
C THR A 117 19.97 5.13 -13.95
N VAL A 118 20.42 3.98 -13.44
CA VAL A 118 21.84 3.63 -13.36
C VAL A 118 22.35 2.84 -14.57
N PHE A 119 21.47 2.14 -15.29
CA PHE A 119 21.78 1.38 -16.51
C PHE A 119 20.93 1.83 -17.71
N PRO A 120 20.94 3.13 -18.08
CA PRO A 120 20.09 3.65 -19.14
C PRO A 120 20.36 3.00 -20.50
N GLU A 121 21.63 2.70 -20.81
CA GLU A 121 21.99 2.05 -22.08
C GLU A 121 21.54 0.59 -22.17
N ASN A 122 21.37 -0.08 -21.02
CA ASN A 122 20.91 -1.47 -20.94
C ASN A 122 19.38 -1.58 -20.81
N THR A 123 18.66 -0.45 -20.87
CA THR A 123 17.19 -0.41 -20.73
C THR A 123 16.54 -0.28 -22.11
N GLN A 124 15.64 -1.20 -22.45
CA GLN A 124 14.86 -1.18 -23.70
C GLN A 124 13.47 -0.56 -23.50
N HIS A 125 12.63 -1.23 -22.70
CA HIS A 125 11.31 -0.73 -22.31
C HIS A 125 11.27 -0.63 -20.80
N LEU A 126 10.74 0.48 -20.27
CA LEU A 126 10.59 0.66 -18.84
C LEU A 126 9.14 1.04 -18.54
N ILE A 127 8.49 0.28 -17.67
CA ILE A 127 7.13 0.54 -17.25
C ILE A 127 7.11 0.60 -15.73
N LEU A 128 6.56 1.68 -15.19
CA LEU A 128 6.45 1.91 -13.75
C LEU A 128 4.97 2.01 -13.39
N ASP A 129 4.43 1.00 -12.71
CA ASP A 129 3.02 0.89 -12.37
C ASP A 129 2.80 0.88 -10.86
N GLY A 130 2.01 1.84 -10.35
CA GLY A 130 1.91 2.10 -8.91
C GLY A 130 3.24 2.57 -8.35
N VAL A 131 3.59 3.81 -8.65
CA VAL A 131 4.94 4.35 -8.41
C VAL A 131 5.15 4.62 -6.91
N VAL A 132 6.13 3.96 -6.32
CA VAL A 132 6.65 4.30 -5.00
C VAL A 132 7.42 5.62 -5.07
N ASP A 133 7.51 6.34 -3.95
CA ASP A 133 8.23 7.62 -3.86
C ASP A 133 9.60 7.55 -4.58
N PRO A 134 9.79 8.34 -5.66
CA PRO A 134 11.02 8.36 -6.43
C PRO A 134 12.22 8.95 -5.67
N PHE A 135 11.98 9.55 -4.49
CA PHE A 135 13.02 10.13 -3.65
C PHE A 135 13.14 9.35 -2.32
N PRO A 136 14.37 9.01 -1.89
CA PRO A 136 14.59 8.18 -0.71
C PRO A 136 14.57 8.99 0.60
N ASP A 137 13.45 9.65 0.94
CA ASP A 137 13.24 10.32 2.23
C ASP A 137 12.11 9.66 3.03
N VAL A 138 12.35 9.39 4.31
CA VAL A 138 11.40 8.64 5.15
C VAL A 138 10.10 9.41 5.43
N GLN A 139 10.18 10.73 5.62
CA GLN A 139 9.00 11.55 5.93
C GLN A 139 8.15 11.72 4.68
N GLN A 140 8.78 12.04 3.55
CA GLN A 140 8.10 12.18 2.27
C GLN A 140 7.41 10.87 1.87
N ARG A 141 8.10 9.74 2.03
CA ARG A 141 7.52 8.43 1.75
C ARG A 141 6.32 8.13 2.63
N GLY A 142 6.42 8.41 3.94
CA GLY A 142 5.30 8.28 4.87
C GLY A 142 4.11 9.16 4.48
N ASP A 143 4.37 10.42 4.14
CA ASP A 143 3.34 11.37 3.74
C ASP A 143 2.67 10.98 2.41
N LEU A 144 3.43 10.47 1.44
CA LEU A 144 2.89 9.98 0.17
C LEU A 144 2.08 8.69 0.36
N PHE A 145 2.49 7.79 1.25
CA PHE A 145 1.72 6.60 1.58
C PHE A 145 0.39 6.99 2.25
N ALA A 146 0.42 7.85 3.27
CA ALA A 146 -0.78 8.39 3.90
C ALA A 146 -1.71 9.07 2.88
N LYS A 147 -1.14 9.68 1.83
CA LYS A 147 -1.88 10.39 0.78
C LYS A 147 -2.63 9.44 -0.13
N GLY A 148 -2.06 8.29 -0.45
CA GLY A 148 -2.74 7.25 -1.22
C GLY A 148 -4.01 6.79 -0.52
N ILE A 149 -3.88 6.43 0.76
CA ILE A 149 -4.99 5.96 1.59
C ILE A 149 -6.07 7.04 1.72
N THR A 150 -5.65 8.27 2.04
CA THR A 150 -6.58 9.40 2.19
C THR A 150 -7.30 9.71 0.87
N ALA A 151 -6.61 9.64 -0.27
CA ALA A 151 -7.22 9.85 -1.59
C ALA A 151 -8.24 8.75 -1.96
N THR A 152 -7.97 7.52 -1.55
CA THR A 152 -8.88 6.38 -1.75
C THR A 152 -10.15 6.54 -0.92
N PHE A 153 -10.00 6.83 0.38
CA PHE A 153 -11.10 7.13 1.29
C PHE A 153 -11.97 8.30 0.78
N ASN A 154 -11.34 9.42 0.42
CA ASN A 154 -12.02 10.59 -0.12
C ASN A 154 -12.77 10.27 -1.42
N GLY A 155 -12.22 9.39 -2.25
CA GLY A 155 -12.88 8.89 -3.45
C GLY A 155 -14.21 8.19 -3.12
N PHE A 156 -14.21 7.26 -2.17
CA PHE A 156 -15.42 6.50 -1.80
C PHE A 156 -16.52 7.36 -1.18
N VAL A 157 -16.19 8.21 -0.20
CA VAL A 157 -17.20 9.06 0.45
C VAL A 157 -17.78 10.08 -0.53
N LYS A 158 -16.96 10.59 -1.47
CA LYS A 158 -17.44 11.44 -2.55
C LYS A 158 -18.33 10.68 -3.52
N ALA A 159 -17.96 9.46 -3.91
CA ALA A 159 -18.75 8.62 -4.79
C ALA A 159 -20.12 8.29 -4.16
N CYS A 160 -20.14 8.01 -2.85
CA CYS A 160 -21.37 7.83 -2.06
C CYS A 160 -22.27 9.06 -2.13
N ASP A 161 -21.75 10.25 -1.83
CA ASP A 161 -22.52 11.50 -1.88
C ASP A 161 -22.93 11.90 -3.30
N GLN A 162 -22.28 11.40 -4.35
CA GLN A 162 -22.70 11.63 -5.73
C GLN A 162 -23.92 10.78 -6.12
N THR A 163 -24.20 9.68 -5.42
CA THR A 163 -25.36 8.82 -5.74
C THR A 163 -26.70 9.55 -5.66
N ILE A 164 -26.84 10.55 -4.78
CA ILE A 164 -28.06 11.38 -4.68
C ILE A 164 -28.27 12.32 -5.88
N GLN A 165 -27.24 12.53 -6.71
CA GLN A 165 -27.31 13.34 -7.93
C GLN A 165 -27.60 12.50 -9.18
N LEU A 166 -27.55 11.17 -9.04
CA LEU A 166 -27.82 10.24 -10.12
C LEU A 166 -29.31 9.84 -10.10
N ASN A 167 -29.87 9.56 -11.29
CA ASN A 167 -31.25 9.07 -11.41
C ASN A 167 -31.33 7.56 -11.07
N LEU A 168 -31.06 7.24 -9.80
CA LEU A 168 -31.00 5.87 -9.28
C LEU A 168 -32.24 5.51 -8.48
N SER A 169 -32.53 4.21 -8.38
CA SER A 169 -33.56 3.73 -7.45
C SER A 169 -33.12 3.92 -6.00
N LYS A 170 -34.06 3.95 -5.05
CA LYS A 170 -33.75 4.20 -3.63
C LYS A 170 -32.73 3.19 -3.04
N ASP A 171 -32.77 1.95 -3.52
CA ASP A 171 -31.88 0.85 -3.09
C ASP A 171 -30.52 0.86 -3.82
N GLU A 172 -30.31 1.82 -4.72
CA GLU A 172 -29.03 2.09 -5.37
C GLU A 172 -28.37 3.37 -4.85
N ILE A 173 -29.08 4.17 -4.06
CA ILE A 173 -28.51 5.31 -3.35
C ILE A 173 -27.63 4.78 -2.22
N CYS A 174 -26.45 5.36 -2.06
CA CYS A 174 -25.54 5.00 -0.99
C CYS A 174 -26.17 5.33 0.38
N PRO A 175 -26.19 4.40 1.34
CA PRO A 175 -26.90 4.58 2.61
C PRO A 175 -26.31 5.72 3.46
N ALA A 176 -25.00 5.93 3.43
CA ALA A 176 -24.36 7.02 4.19
C ALA A 176 -24.61 8.41 3.62
N ALA A 177 -25.11 8.54 2.38
CA ALA A 177 -25.35 9.84 1.78
C ALA A 177 -26.56 10.56 2.42
N PRO A 178 -26.56 11.91 2.51
CA PRO A 178 -25.45 12.82 2.22
C PRO A 178 -24.49 13.00 3.40
N LEU A 179 -23.40 13.76 3.17
CA LEU A 179 -22.38 14.12 4.17
C LEU A 179 -21.58 12.91 4.65
N SER A 180 -21.37 11.94 3.75
CA SER A 180 -20.73 10.67 4.06
C SER A 180 -19.33 10.84 4.65
N GLU A 181 -18.58 11.85 4.20
CA GLU A 181 -17.26 12.18 4.73
C GLU A 181 -17.33 12.62 6.20
N THR A 182 -18.21 13.56 6.53
CA THR A 182 -18.37 14.05 7.91
C THR A 182 -18.86 12.93 8.81
N LYS A 183 -19.81 12.12 8.32
CA LYS A 183 -20.32 10.96 9.04
C LYS A 183 -19.21 9.95 9.36
N ALA A 184 -18.42 9.60 8.35
CA ALA A 184 -17.30 8.67 8.50
C ALA A 184 -16.21 9.20 9.43
N ILE A 185 -15.80 10.46 9.30
CA ILE A 185 -14.76 11.06 10.15
C ILE A 185 -15.21 11.09 11.61
N GLN A 186 -16.45 11.48 11.90
CA GLN A 186 -16.95 11.49 13.29
C GLN A 186 -17.06 10.08 13.87
N MET A 187 -17.47 9.09 13.06
CA MET A 187 -17.46 7.69 13.48
C MET A 187 -16.03 7.23 13.84
N ILE A 188 -15.03 7.63 13.05
CA ILE A 188 -13.62 7.30 13.25
C ILE A 188 -13.02 8.00 14.48
N GLN A 189 -13.42 9.25 14.73
CA GLN A 189 -12.87 10.08 15.81
C GLN A 189 -13.50 9.82 17.18
N ASP A 190 -14.72 9.31 17.23
CA ASP A 190 -15.37 9.04 18.50
C ASP A 190 -14.66 7.85 19.18
N SER A 191 -14.22 7.97 20.43
CA SER A 191 -13.43 6.94 21.15
C SER A 191 -14.23 6.12 22.17
N SER A 192 -15.51 6.44 22.36
CA SER A 192 -16.45 5.82 23.30
C SER A 192 -17.02 4.40 22.99
N GLN A 193 -16.74 3.77 21.83
CA GLN A 193 -17.33 2.47 21.42
C GLN A 193 -16.24 1.45 21.00
N PRO A 194 -16.23 0.20 21.54
CA PRO A 194 -15.21 -0.82 21.29
C PRO A 194 -15.17 -1.38 19.85
N PHE A 195 -16.28 -1.25 19.11
CA PHE A 195 -16.43 -1.59 17.69
C PHE A 195 -15.43 -0.87 16.76
N ARG A 196 -14.85 0.23 17.23
CA ARG A 196 -14.14 1.22 16.40
C ARG A 196 -12.70 0.85 16.04
N ALA A 197 -12.03 0.06 16.87
CA ALA A 197 -10.66 -0.39 16.58
C ALA A 197 -10.65 -1.48 15.49
N ALA A 198 -11.62 -2.40 15.52
CA ALA A 198 -11.74 -3.50 14.57
C ALA A 198 -12.15 -3.01 13.17
N LEU A 199 -13.09 -2.06 13.06
CA LEU A 199 -13.52 -1.52 11.76
C LEU A 199 -12.42 -0.68 11.07
N LEU A 200 -11.65 0.10 11.84
CA LEU A 200 -10.48 0.85 11.36
C LEU A 200 -9.33 -0.07 10.91
N TYR A 201 -9.08 -1.16 11.64
CA TYR A 201 -8.08 -2.16 11.25
C TYR A 201 -8.51 -2.94 10.01
N MET A 202 -9.81 -3.26 9.85
CA MET A 202 -10.22 -4.24 8.85
C MET A 202 -10.61 -3.67 7.49
N LEU A 203 -11.16 -2.47 7.43
CA LEU A 203 -11.41 -1.81 6.13
C LEU A 203 -10.13 -1.41 5.41
N ALA A 204 -9.07 -1.21 6.17
CA ALA A 204 -7.77 -0.88 5.63
C ALA A 204 -6.81 -2.09 5.56
N ASP A 205 -7.22 -3.27 6.01
CA ASP A 205 -6.64 -4.54 5.55
C ASP A 205 -7.29 -4.98 4.21
N LEU A 206 -8.63 -4.86 4.11
CA LEU A 206 -9.42 -5.33 2.95
C LEU A 206 -9.34 -4.45 1.71
N ALA A 207 -9.20 -3.13 1.85
CA ALA A 207 -9.08 -2.23 0.71
C ALA A 207 -7.63 -1.99 0.26
N ILE A 208 -6.62 -2.41 1.04
CA ILE A 208 -5.22 -1.97 0.87
C ILE A 208 -4.25 -3.14 0.68
N PHE A 209 -4.48 -4.34 1.25
CA PHE A 209 -3.52 -5.46 1.26
C PHE A 209 -4.00 -6.78 0.63
N GLN A 210 -4.52 -6.73 -0.60
CA GLN A 210 -4.49 -7.84 -1.58
C GLN A 210 -5.32 -9.12 -1.33
N LYS A 211 -5.83 -9.46 -0.14
CA LYS A 211 -6.45 -10.80 0.04
C LYS A 211 -7.78 -11.03 -0.71
N GLY A 212 -8.50 -9.98 -1.12
CA GLY A 212 -9.74 -10.10 -1.90
C GLY A 212 -9.61 -9.88 -3.40
N GLY A 213 -8.42 -9.47 -3.89
CA GLY A 213 -8.27 -8.88 -5.23
C GLY A 213 -9.06 -7.56 -5.38
N ASP A 214 -8.58 -6.61 -6.18
CA ASP A 214 -9.31 -5.34 -6.41
C ASP A 214 -10.69 -5.51 -7.09
N GLU A 215 -11.12 -6.75 -7.37
CA GLU A 215 -12.43 -7.09 -7.92
C GLU A 215 -13.57 -6.71 -6.97
N ASN A 216 -13.32 -6.61 -5.66
CA ASN A 216 -14.33 -6.32 -4.64
C ASN A 216 -14.21 -4.95 -3.96
N ILE A 217 -13.38 -4.05 -4.48
CA ILE A 217 -13.18 -2.73 -3.87
C ILE A 217 -14.48 -1.91 -3.75
N GLU A 218 -15.40 -2.09 -4.69
CA GLU A 218 -16.74 -1.49 -4.69
C GLU A 218 -17.62 -2.07 -3.57
N ALA A 219 -17.58 -3.39 -3.37
CA ALA A 219 -18.32 -4.07 -2.32
C ALA A 219 -17.80 -3.69 -0.93
N VAL A 220 -16.48 -3.66 -0.74
CA VAL A 220 -15.84 -3.22 0.51
C VAL A 220 -16.22 -1.77 0.83
N ALA A 221 -16.18 -0.89 -0.16
CA ALA A 221 -16.61 0.50 0.01
C ALA A 221 -18.10 0.61 0.39
N ALA A 222 -18.98 -0.15 -0.29
CA ALA A 222 -20.42 -0.15 0.02
C ALA A 222 -20.69 -0.66 1.44
N LEU A 223 -20.00 -1.71 1.88
CA LEU A 223 -20.11 -2.26 3.24
C LEU A 223 -19.63 -1.26 4.29
N PHE A 224 -18.50 -0.60 4.06
CA PHE A 224 -18.04 0.48 4.92
C PHE A 224 -19.10 1.57 5.09
N LEU A 225 -19.66 2.04 3.98
CA LEU A 225 -20.64 3.12 3.98
C LEU A 225 -21.98 2.69 4.60
N ALA A 226 -22.35 1.41 4.50
CA ALA A 226 -23.47 0.86 5.26
C ALA A 226 -23.21 0.93 6.78
N CYS A 227 -22.02 0.52 7.24
CA CYS A 227 -21.66 0.60 8.65
C CYS A 227 -21.63 2.05 9.17
N VAL A 228 -21.19 3.01 8.33
CA VAL A 228 -21.29 4.44 8.65
C VAL A 228 -22.74 4.84 8.92
N GLU A 229 -23.68 4.46 8.05
CA GLU A 229 -25.09 4.82 8.25
C GLU A 229 -25.72 4.17 9.47
N MET A 230 -25.40 2.89 9.73
CA MET A 230 -25.88 2.16 10.91
C MET A 230 -25.43 2.84 12.21
N TYR A 231 -24.17 3.24 12.28
CA TYR A 231 -23.61 4.01 13.38
C TYR A 231 -24.41 5.31 13.64
N TRP A 232 -24.67 6.07 12.58
CA TRP A 232 -25.39 7.34 12.67
C TRP A 232 -26.88 7.18 12.98
N SER A 233 -27.46 6.04 12.61
CA SER A 233 -28.84 5.68 12.93
C SER A 233 -29.01 5.17 14.37
N GLY A 234 -27.91 5.03 15.13
CA GLY A 234 -27.94 4.49 16.49
C GLY A 234 -28.30 3.00 16.54
N VAL A 235 -28.07 2.28 15.42
CA VAL A 235 -28.27 0.83 15.35
C VAL A 235 -26.99 0.18 15.87
N ASP A 236 -27.06 -0.39 17.06
CA ASP A 236 -26.04 -1.31 17.56
C ASP A 236 -26.08 -2.56 16.67
N SER A 237 -25.09 -2.71 15.79
CA SER A 237 -25.02 -3.89 14.92
C SER A 237 -23.86 -4.78 15.31
N GLU A 238 -24.17 -5.90 15.95
CA GLU A 238 -23.29 -7.06 16.02
C GLU A 238 -22.97 -7.64 14.61
N ASP A 239 -23.64 -7.15 13.56
CA ASP A 239 -23.53 -7.64 12.16
C ASP A 239 -22.41 -7.00 11.31
N CYS A 240 -21.99 -5.76 11.58
CA CYS A 240 -20.83 -5.19 10.88
C CYS A 240 -19.54 -6.00 11.11
N PRO A 241 -19.30 -6.61 12.30
CA PRO A 241 -18.26 -7.60 12.56
C PRO A 241 -18.51 -8.98 11.93
N ALA A 242 -19.73 -9.35 11.52
CA ALA A 242 -19.95 -10.62 10.84
C ALA A 242 -19.47 -10.58 9.38
N VAL A 243 -19.54 -9.40 8.74
CA VAL A 243 -18.93 -9.14 7.42
C VAL A 243 -17.41 -9.26 7.48
N LEU A 244 -16.82 -8.95 8.64
CA LEU A 244 -15.39 -9.06 8.94
C LEU A 244 -14.90 -10.52 8.97
N GLU A 245 -15.70 -11.46 9.49
CA GLU A 245 -15.40 -12.90 9.49
C GLU A 245 -15.48 -13.55 8.09
N TYR A 246 -16.29 -13.01 7.18
CA TYR A 246 -16.43 -13.56 5.83
C TYR A 246 -15.27 -13.17 4.89
N LEU A 247 -14.60 -12.07 5.18
CA LEU A 247 -13.55 -11.49 4.34
C LEU A 247 -12.12 -11.77 4.88
N VAL A 248 -12.01 -12.22 6.12
CA VAL A 248 -10.77 -12.72 6.73
C VAL A 248 -10.86 -14.25 6.79
N PRO A 249 -10.01 -15.01 6.06
CA PRO A 249 -10.00 -16.46 6.20
C PRO A 249 -9.78 -16.84 7.67
N THR A 250 -10.73 -17.58 8.24
CA THR A 250 -10.75 -18.06 9.63
C THR A 250 -9.73 -19.16 9.89
N ASP A 251 -8.55 -19.12 9.28
CA ASP A 251 -7.47 -19.91 9.84
C ASP A 251 -7.23 -19.34 11.24
N ASP A 252 -7.38 -20.20 12.26
CA ASP A 252 -7.20 -19.94 13.69
C ASP A 252 -5.77 -19.46 14.06
N SER A 253 -5.04 -18.93 13.09
CA SER A 253 -3.90 -18.07 13.29
C SER A 253 -4.44 -16.70 13.70
N PRO A 254 -4.31 -16.27 14.97
CA PRO A 254 -4.41 -14.85 15.30
C PRO A 254 -3.58 -14.06 14.29
N ILE A 255 -3.87 -12.77 14.08
CA ILE A 255 -2.96 -11.85 13.38
C ILE A 255 -1.60 -11.95 14.09
N LEU A 256 -0.77 -12.87 13.62
CA LEU A 256 0.23 -13.56 14.43
C LEU A 256 1.54 -12.93 14.00
N LEU A 257 2.10 -12.25 14.99
CA LEU A 257 3.48 -11.90 15.26
C LEU A 257 4.56 -12.98 14.88
N ASN A 258 4.38 -13.83 13.87
CA ASN A 258 5.36 -14.84 13.47
C ASN A 258 5.59 -14.93 11.95
N GLU A 259 4.56 -14.91 11.08
CA GLU A 259 4.77 -14.86 9.62
C GLU A 259 4.70 -13.42 9.08
N ASP A 260 3.71 -12.62 9.51
CA ASP A 260 3.59 -11.22 9.10
C ASP A 260 4.73 -10.32 9.62
N LEU A 261 5.30 -10.64 10.79
CA LEU A 261 6.50 -9.96 11.30
C LEU A 261 7.75 -10.27 10.48
N PHE A 262 7.83 -11.47 9.89
CA PHE A 262 8.95 -11.82 9.01
C PHE A 262 8.88 -11.00 7.72
N ASP A 263 7.70 -10.91 7.10
CA ASP A 263 7.51 -10.10 5.89
C ASP A 263 7.67 -8.60 6.16
N PHE A 264 7.10 -8.10 7.26
CA PHE A 264 7.30 -6.70 7.67
C PHE A 264 8.77 -6.40 8.02
N GLY A 265 9.46 -7.31 8.70
CA GLY A 265 10.88 -7.18 9.01
C GLY A 265 11.76 -7.16 7.75
N MET A 266 11.45 -7.97 6.74
CA MET A 266 12.14 -7.95 5.45
C MET A 266 11.88 -6.65 4.68
N GLN A 267 10.65 -6.16 4.68
CA GLN A 267 10.31 -4.88 4.06
C GLN A 267 11.01 -3.70 4.76
N ALA A 268 11.01 -3.70 6.10
CA ALA A 268 11.73 -2.72 6.91
C ALA A 268 13.25 -2.80 6.68
N MET A 269 13.81 -4.00 6.44
CA MET A 269 15.20 -4.16 6.02
C MET A 269 15.47 -3.45 4.69
N VAL A 270 14.72 -3.81 3.64
CA VAL A 270 14.92 -3.26 2.29
C VAL A 270 14.76 -1.74 2.31
N MET A 271 13.60 -1.25 2.79
CA MET A 271 13.28 0.18 2.79
C MET A 271 14.13 0.95 3.79
N GLY A 272 14.49 0.32 4.90
CA GLY A 272 15.52 0.78 5.82
C GLY A 272 16.81 1.07 5.07
N THR A 273 17.37 0.08 4.38
CA THR A 273 18.60 0.27 3.62
C THR A 273 18.45 1.31 2.50
N ASP A 274 17.32 1.37 1.81
CA ASP A 274 17.14 2.24 0.64
C ASP A 274 16.86 3.72 0.95
N THR A 275 16.42 4.04 2.17
CA THR A 275 15.86 5.36 2.50
C THR A 275 16.76 6.10 3.48
N ALA A 276 17.09 7.36 3.16
CA ALA A 276 17.80 8.25 4.06
C ALA A 276 16.86 8.90 5.10
N GLY A 277 17.43 9.63 6.05
CA GLY A 277 16.66 10.56 6.89
C GLY A 277 15.98 9.95 8.11
N ARG A 278 16.52 8.86 8.68
CA ARG A 278 16.02 8.18 9.90
C ARG A 278 15.53 9.17 10.96
N LEU A 279 14.28 8.98 11.43
CA LEU A 279 13.73 9.77 12.52
C LEU A 279 14.15 9.17 13.86
N ASN A 280 14.62 10.02 14.78
CA ASN A 280 14.67 9.65 16.19
C ASN A 280 13.26 9.69 16.80
N GLU A 281 13.10 9.27 18.06
CA GLU A 281 11.77 9.18 18.69
C GLU A 281 11.03 10.53 18.70
N GLU A 282 11.69 11.63 19.06
CA GLU A 282 11.03 12.95 19.08
C GLU A 282 10.64 13.43 17.68
N ALA A 283 11.52 13.22 16.70
CA ALA A 283 11.23 13.55 15.31
C ALA A 283 10.08 12.69 14.73
N MET A 284 10.00 11.42 15.14
CA MET A 284 8.87 10.53 14.81
C MET A 284 7.56 11.06 15.37
N ILE A 285 7.55 11.50 16.64
CA ILE A 285 6.35 12.08 17.25
C ILE A 285 5.95 13.40 16.58
N GLN A 286 6.93 14.22 16.21
CA GLN A 286 6.66 15.46 15.48
C GLN A 286 6.06 15.18 14.10
N TRP A 287 6.69 14.30 13.30
CA TRP A 287 6.16 13.87 12.01
C TRP A 287 4.75 13.29 12.15
N TRP A 288 4.52 12.40 13.12
CA TRP A 288 3.22 11.78 13.36
C TRP A 288 2.14 12.83 13.66
N LYS A 289 2.40 13.81 14.53
CA LYS A 289 1.46 14.90 14.83
C LYS A 289 1.13 15.73 13.58
N GLU A 290 2.15 16.09 12.81
CA GLU A 290 1.98 16.87 11.58
C GLU A 290 1.22 16.09 10.50
N SER A 291 1.53 14.81 10.33
CA SER A 291 0.90 13.93 9.35
C SER A 291 -0.55 13.65 9.76
N MET A 292 -0.84 13.39 11.03
CA MET A 292 -2.23 13.24 11.55
C MET A 292 -3.09 14.49 11.32
N ALA A 293 -2.50 15.69 11.43
CA ALA A 293 -3.22 16.94 11.17
C ALA A 293 -3.56 17.12 9.67
N LYS A 294 -2.71 16.62 8.77
CA LYS A 294 -2.91 16.71 7.31
C LYS A 294 -3.76 15.55 6.78
N GLN A 295 -3.58 14.36 7.35
CA GLN A 295 -3.98 13.06 6.80
C GLN A 295 -4.42 12.12 7.93
N PRO A 296 -5.49 12.44 8.69
CA PRO A 296 -5.89 11.68 9.88
C PRO A 296 -6.29 10.23 9.56
N ILE A 297 -6.70 9.97 8.31
CA ILE A 297 -7.11 8.63 7.85
C ILE A 297 -5.90 7.79 7.42
N GLY A 298 -4.98 8.38 6.64
CA GLY A 298 -3.84 7.64 6.10
C GLY A 298 -2.63 7.52 7.05
N THR A 299 -2.45 8.46 7.97
CA THR A 299 -1.27 8.49 8.86
C THR A 299 -1.14 7.26 9.76
N PRO A 300 -2.22 6.71 10.34
CA PRO A 300 -2.13 5.49 11.15
C PRO A 300 -1.45 4.32 10.43
N TRP A 301 -1.65 4.23 9.12
CA TRP A 301 -1.07 3.20 8.26
C TRP A 301 0.36 3.52 7.83
N ALA A 302 0.63 4.79 7.51
CA ALA A 302 2.00 5.22 7.22
C ALA A 302 2.93 5.03 8.43
N LEU A 303 2.39 5.05 9.66
CA LEU A 303 3.19 4.93 10.86
C LEU A 303 4.02 3.64 10.90
N SER A 304 3.46 2.49 10.53
CA SER A 304 4.19 1.22 10.51
C SER A 304 5.41 1.30 9.60
N TRP A 305 5.25 1.83 8.39
CA TRP A 305 6.33 2.03 7.43
C TRP A 305 7.39 3.00 7.93
N VAL A 306 6.99 4.17 8.43
CA VAL A 306 7.94 5.20 8.87
C VAL A 306 8.71 4.72 10.10
N VAL A 307 8.05 4.03 11.05
CA VAL A 307 8.71 3.40 12.19
C VAL A 307 9.63 2.27 11.72
N GLY A 308 9.14 1.42 10.82
CA GLY A 308 9.89 0.34 10.17
C GLY A 308 11.23 0.82 9.65
N ILE A 309 11.17 1.81 8.75
CA ILE A 309 12.33 2.46 8.16
C ILE A 309 13.18 3.15 9.22
N SER A 310 12.60 3.96 10.11
CA SER A 310 13.35 4.80 11.05
C SER A 310 14.09 4.00 12.12
N THR A 311 13.62 2.80 12.43
CA THR A 311 14.17 1.96 13.49
C THR A 311 15.08 0.84 12.98
N TRP A 312 15.19 0.66 11.66
CA TRP A 312 16.09 -0.32 11.08
C TRP A 312 17.57 0.00 11.41
N PRO A 313 18.30 -0.94 12.03
CA PRO A 313 19.61 -0.68 12.63
C PRO A 313 20.78 -0.57 11.64
N ALA A 314 20.62 -1.08 10.41
CA ALA A 314 21.66 -0.95 9.41
C ALA A 314 21.79 0.50 8.92
N ASP A 315 23.03 0.91 8.61
CA ASP A 315 23.29 2.17 7.91
C ASP A 315 22.54 2.19 6.59
N ALA A 316 21.86 3.31 6.31
CA ALA A 316 21.21 3.50 5.03
C ALA A 316 22.26 3.54 3.91
N ARG A 317 21.95 2.90 2.79
CA ARG A 317 22.67 2.96 1.52
C ARG A 317 21.65 3.46 0.48
N PRO A 318 21.32 4.78 0.50
CA PRO A 318 20.17 5.29 -0.22
C PRO A 318 20.28 5.03 -1.71
N VAL A 319 19.17 4.62 -2.32
CA VAL A 319 19.10 4.52 -3.78
C VAL A 319 19.31 5.89 -4.43
N PRO A 320 19.89 5.97 -5.64
CA PRO A 320 19.92 7.24 -6.36
C PRO A 320 18.49 7.73 -6.61
N PRO A 321 18.24 9.06 -6.56
CA PRO A 321 16.96 9.62 -6.97
C PRO A 321 16.58 9.10 -8.36
N LEU A 322 15.32 8.68 -8.53
CA LEU A 322 14.87 8.19 -9.82
C LEU A 322 14.97 9.30 -10.88
N GLY A 323 15.37 8.92 -12.09
CA GLY A 323 15.31 9.81 -13.25
C GLY A 323 16.49 9.68 -14.19
N ASN A 324 16.21 9.70 -15.50
CA ASN A 324 17.24 9.71 -16.52
C ASN A 324 16.72 10.35 -17.81
N GLY A 325 17.48 11.27 -18.40
CA GLY A 325 17.10 11.94 -19.66
C GLY A 325 17.12 10.99 -20.87
N GLN A 326 17.85 9.88 -20.80
CA GLN A 326 17.97 8.87 -21.84
C GLN A 326 17.01 7.70 -21.67
N VAL A 327 16.10 7.70 -20.70
CA VAL A 327 15.07 6.64 -20.60
C VAL A 327 13.68 7.23 -20.81
N SER A 328 12.87 6.49 -21.55
CA SER A 328 11.51 6.87 -21.96
C SER A 328 10.50 5.91 -21.35
N PRO A 329 10.24 5.98 -20.02
CA PRO A 329 9.31 5.06 -19.39
C PRO A 329 7.85 5.35 -19.75
N VAL A 330 7.01 4.33 -19.66
CA VAL A 330 5.57 4.50 -19.45
C VAL A 330 5.31 4.46 -17.95
N ILE A 331 4.71 5.51 -17.41
CA ILE A 331 4.48 5.67 -15.98
C ILE A 331 2.98 5.61 -15.77
N ILE A 332 2.51 4.71 -14.91
CA ILE A 332 1.10 4.55 -14.59
C ILE A 332 0.87 5.07 -13.19
N GLY A 333 0.05 6.11 -13.10
CA GLY A 333 -0.43 6.66 -11.85
C GLY A 333 -1.91 6.38 -11.71
N ASN A 334 -2.30 5.80 -10.59
CA ASN A 334 -3.70 5.63 -10.24
C ASN A 334 -4.16 6.74 -9.27
N LEU A 335 -5.31 7.37 -9.55
CA LEU A 335 -5.87 8.45 -8.74
C LEU A 335 -6.29 7.99 -7.34
N HIS A 336 -6.80 6.77 -7.20
CA HIS A 336 -7.27 6.21 -5.93
C HIS A 336 -6.52 4.91 -5.60
N ASP A 337 -5.20 5.03 -5.57
CA ASP A 337 -4.31 3.96 -5.13
C ASP A 337 -3.92 4.15 -3.66
N PRO A 338 -4.28 3.20 -2.78
CA PRO A 338 -4.03 3.34 -1.36
C PRO A 338 -2.55 3.16 -0.99
N ASN A 339 -1.77 2.44 -1.80
CA ASN A 339 -0.38 2.10 -1.49
C ASN A 339 0.62 3.06 -2.14
N THR A 340 0.30 3.55 -3.33
CA THR A 340 1.19 4.43 -4.09
C THR A 340 0.43 5.63 -4.63
N ALA A 341 0.51 6.75 -3.92
CA ALA A 341 -0.21 7.97 -4.28
C ALA A 341 0.07 8.41 -5.73
N TYR A 342 -0.97 8.91 -6.40
CA TYR A 342 -0.85 9.49 -7.74
C TYR A 342 0.25 10.55 -7.87
N THR A 343 0.49 11.31 -6.79
CA THR A 343 1.58 12.29 -6.73
C THR A 343 2.96 11.66 -6.94
N SER A 344 3.20 10.44 -6.47
CA SER A 344 4.45 9.72 -6.73
C SER A 344 4.67 9.48 -8.22
N ALA A 345 3.61 9.13 -8.97
CA ALA A 345 3.69 8.99 -10.42
C ALA A 345 3.97 10.33 -11.14
N GLN A 346 3.39 11.43 -10.66
CA GLN A 346 3.68 12.77 -11.17
C GLN A 346 5.14 13.19 -10.91
N LEU A 347 5.67 12.86 -9.73
CA LEU A 347 7.08 13.08 -9.39
C LEU A 347 8.00 12.23 -10.28
N ALA A 348 7.69 10.95 -10.49
CA ALA A 348 8.44 10.09 -11.40
C ALA A 348 8.40 10.61 -12.85
N ARG A 349 7.25 11.09 -13.32
CA ARG A 349 7.12 11.74 -14.63
C ARG A 349 8.03 12.97 -14.78
N SER A 350 8.19 13.73 -13.70
CA SER A 350 9.10 14.89 -13.67
C SER A 350 10.57 14.46 -13.67
N ALA A 351 10.88 13.34 -13.02
CA ALA A 351 12.22 12.74 -12.96
C ALA A 351 12.68 12.10 -14.28
N PHE A 352 11.75 11.62 -15.12
CA PHE A 352 12.03 11.09 -16.45
C PHE A 352 11.47 12.03 -17.55
N PRO A 353 12.27 12.96 -18.10
CA PRO A 353 11.77 13.96 -19.04
C PRO A 353 11.10 13.39 -20.29
N ARG A 354 11.56 12.23 -20.77
CA ARG A 354 10.99 11.50 -21.93
C ARG A 354 9.96 10.43 -21.52
N GLY A 355 9.63 10.35 -20.23
CA GLY A 355 8.59 9.48 -19.72
C GLY A 355 7.20 10.01 -20.08
N HIS A 356 6.23 9.11 -20.23
CA HIS A 356 4.85 9.47 -20.52
C HIS A 356 3.96 8.95 -19.39
N LEU A 357 3.15 9.83 -18.81
CA LEU A 357 2.22 9.50 -17.73
C LEU A 357 0.90 9.01 -18.32
N VAL A 358 0.46 7.84 -17.88
CA VAL A 358 -0.88 7.30 -18.09
C VAL A 358 -1.60 7.31 -16.74
N THR A 359 -2.77 7.92 -16.71
CA THR A 359 -3.59 8.07 -15.52
C THR A 359 -4.70 7.03 -15.53
N TYR A 360 -4.70 6.14 -14.54
CA TYR A 360 -5.85 5.30 -14.23
C TYR A 360 -6.75 6.07 -13.25
N GLN A 361 -7.99 6.40 -13.66
CA GLN A 361 -8.93 7.15 -12.81
C GLN A 361 -9.60 6.28 -11.74
N GLY A 362 -9.45 4.96 -11.80
CA GLY A 362 -10.17 4.02 -10.94
C GLY A 362 -9.58 3.89 -9.53
N TYR A 363 -9.94 2.78 -8.89
CA TYR A 363 -9.58 2.40 -7.53
C TYR A 363 -8.79 1.09 -7.57
N GLY A 364 -7.85 0.96 -6.63
CA GLY A 364 -7.04 -0.26 -6.48
C GLY A 364 -5.54 0.02 -6.52
N HIS A 365 -4.73 -1.04 -6.48
CA HIS A 365 -3.28 -0.91 -6.49
C HIS A 365 -2.68 -1.52 -7.76
N CYS A 366 -1.96 -0.68 -8.53
CA CYS A 366 -1.39 -1.02 -9.83
C CYS A 366 -2.43 -1.59 -10.84
N LEU A 367 -1.96 -2.02 -12.01
CA LEU A 367 -2.72 -2.80 -12.99
C LEU A 367 -2.43 -4.30 -12.84
N ASP A 368 -2.60 -4.83 -11.62
CA ASP A 368 -2.25 -6.22 -11.23
C ASP A 368 -2.60 -7.27 -12.31
N LYS A 369 -1.60 -8.11 -12.63
CA LYS A 369 -1.66 -9.14 -13.68
C LYS A 369 -2.57 -10.31 -13.34
N SER A 370 -2.83 -10.60 -12.06
CA SER A 370 -3.85 -11.59 -11.66
C SER A 370 -5.23 -11.24 -12.22
N LYS A 371 -5.50 -9.93 -12.39
CA LYS A 371 -6.72 -9.33 -12.96
C LYS A 371 -6.73 -9.32 -14.50
N LEU A 372 -5.61 -9.69 -15.12
CA LEU A 372 -5.48 -9.86 -16.57
C LEU A 372 -5.46 -11.35 -16.96
N HIS A 373 -5.33 -12.27 -15.99
CA HIS A 373 -5.50 -13.69 -16.23
C HIS A 373 -6.97 -13.97 -16.51
N GLY A 374 -7.27 -14.45 -17.72
CA GLY A 374 -8.65 -14.59 -18.18
C GLY A 374 -9.19 -13.34 -18.86
N LEU A 375 -8.33 -12.55 -19.53
CA LEU A 375 -8.72 -11.68 -20.65
C LEU A 375 -9.61 -12.47 -21.63
N GLY A 376 -10.89 -12.59 -21.30
CA GLY A 376 -11.91 -13.02 -22.23
C GLY A 376 -11.83 -12.01 -23.34
N LYS A 377 -11.45 -12.47 -24.54
CA LYS A 377 -11.48 -11.70 -25.78
C LYS A 377 -12.79 -10.88 -25.88
N GLU A 378 -13.89 -11.41 -25.32
CA GLU A 378 -15.20 -10.79 -25.17
C GLU A 378 -15.20 -9.43 -24.43
N LEU A 379 -14.51 -9.26 -23.30
CA LEU A 379 -14.46 -7.99 -22.55
C LEU A 379 -13.67 -6.90 -23.31
N TYR A 380 -12.55 -7.30 -23.92
CA TYR A 380 -11.78 -6.42 -24.79
C TYR A 380 -12.55 -6.06 -26.06
N ASP A 381 -13.18 -7.04 -26.72
CA ASP A 381 -13.99 -6.83 -27.92
C ASP A 381 -15.20 -5.95 -27.61
N SER A 382 -15.86 -6.13 -26.46
CA SER A 382 -16.95 -5.28 -25.97
C SER A 382 -16.48 -3.85 -25.76
N TYR A 383 -15.32 -3.64 -25.12
CA TYR A 383 -14.73 -2.32 -24.96
C TYR A 383 -14.43 -1.66 -26.31
N GLN A 384 -13.82 -2.39 -27.26
CA GLN A 384 -13.54 -1.86 -28.60
C GLN A 384 -14.83 -1.52 -29.36
N GLN A 385 -15.88 -2.33 -29.19
CA GLN A 385 -17.18 -2.12 -29.81
C GLN A 385 -17.90 -0.89 -29.22
N ASP A 386 -17.86 -0.70 -27.91
CA ASP A 386 -18.45 0.47 -27.23
C ASP A 386 -17.73 1.77 -27.62
N VAL A 387 -16.40 1.73 -27.70
CA VAL A 387 -15.57 2.84 -28.21
C VAL A 387 -15.94 3.15 -29.67
N ALA A 388 -16.05 2.14 -30.53
CA ALA A 388 -16.43 2.32 -31.93
C ALA A 388 -17.84 2.89 -32.09
N ASN A 389 -18.77 2.49 -31.22
CA ASN A 389 -20.16 2.92 -31.25
C ASN A 389 -20.42 4.27 -30.58
N HIS A 390 -19.40 4.92 -30.01
CA HIS A 390 -19.52 6.16 -29.20
C HIS A 390 -20.56 6.03 -28.07
N HIS A 391 -20.74 4.82 -27.55
CA HIS A 391 -21.73 4.53 -26.51
C HIS A 391 -21.06 3.76 -25.38
N LEU A 392 -20.65 4.49 -24.33
CA LEU A 392 -20.01 3.92 -23.13
C LEU A 392 -21.08 3.66 -22.07
N SER A 393 -22.00 2.71 -22.31
CA SER A 393 -23.16 2.47 -21.43
C SER A 393 -22.82 1.85 -20.08
N THR A 394 -21.65 1.19 -19.95
CA THR A 394 -21.22 0.47 -18.73
C THR A 394 -19.73 0.59 -18.52
N TYR A 395 -19.27 1.78 -18.19
CA TYR A 395 -17.86 1.98 -17.91
C TYR A 395 -17.60 1.86 -16.41
N SER A 396 -17.02 0.73 -16.00
CA SER A 396 -16.70 0.36 -14.61
C SER A 396 -15.23 0.54 -14.26
N ASN A 397 -14.87 0.34 -12.98
CA ASN A 397 -13.48 0.32 -12.51
C ASN A 397 -12.61 -0.67 -13.31
N GLN A 398 -13.15 -1.87 -13.58
CA GLN A 398 -12.49 -2.89 -14.38
C GLN A 398 -12.25 -2.44 -15.83
N MET A 399 -13.19 -1.73 -16.48
CA MET A 399 -13.01 -1.27 -17.86
C MET A 399 -11.93 -0.20 -17.99
N ALA A 400 -11.82 0.71 -17.00
CA ALA A 400 -10.72 1.65 -16.93
C ALA A 400 -9.35 0.95 -16.82
N LEU A 401 -9.28 -0.10 -15.99
CA LEU A 401 -8.08 -0.91 -15.84
C LEU A 401 -7.69 -1.54 -17.19
N TYR A 402 -8.64 -2.13 -17.91
CA TYR A 402 -8.41 -2.70 -19.26
C TYR A 402 -7.95 -1.65 -20.27
N ALA A 403 -8.60 -0.49 -20.30
CA ALA A 403 -8.21 0.61 -21.18
C ALA A 403 -6.75 1.03 -20.94
N CYS A 404 -6.32 1.08 -19.68
CA CYS A 404 -4.94 1.39 -19.30
C CYS A 404 -3.95 0.27 -19.65
N ALA A 405 -4.28 -0.98 -19.34
CA ALA A 405 -3.44 -2.13 -19.69
C ALA A 405 -3.20 -2.22 -21.21
N SER A 406 -4.20 -1.90 -22.03
CA SER A 406 -4.05 -1.88 -23.50
C SER A 406 -2.96 -0.93 -23.99
N LYS A 407 -2.74 0.21 -23.30
CA LYS A 407 -1.69 1.17 -23.65
C LYS A 407 -0.30 0.61 -23.37
N ILE A 408 -0.17 -0.14 -22.28
CA ILE A 408 1.08 -0.81 -21.91
C ILE A 408 1.40 -1.91 -22.91
N LEU A 409 0.42 -2.75 -23.24
CA LEU A 409 0.60 -3.83 -24.22
C LEU A 409 1.01 -3.27 -25.59
N ASN A 410 0.40 -2.17 -26.02
CA ASN A 410 0.80 -1.49 -27.25
C ASN A 410 2.25 -0.98 -27.19
N TYR A 411 2.65 -0.36 -26.07
CA TYR A 411 4.03 0.10 -25.88
C TYR A 411 5.04 -1.05 -25.88
N ILE A 412 4.72 -2.18 -25.24
CA ILE A 412 5.59 -3.38 -25.25
C ILE A 412 5.71 -3.94 -26.68
N ALA A 413 4.61 -3.97 -27.43
CA ALA A 413 4.57 -4.56 -28.77
C ALA A 413 5.25 -3.69 -29.84
N THR A 414 5.11 -2.37 -29.75
CA THR A 414 5.48 -1.44 -30.83
C THR A 414 6.62 -0.49 -30.45
N GLY A 415 6.89 -0.30 -29.17
CA GLY A 415 7.74 0.76 -28.65
C GLY A 415 7.12 2.16 -28.69
N GLU A 416 5.90 2.31 -29.21
CA GLU A 416 5.20 3.60 -29.27
C GLU A 416 4.66 3.97 -27.88
N GLN A 417 5.10 5.12 -27.36
CA GLN A 417 4.61 5.62 -26.08
C GLN A 417 3.16 6.12 -26.22
N PRO A 418 2.29 5.87 -25.23
CA PRO A 418 0.96 6.47 -25.20
C PRO A 418 1.05 7.99 -25.10
N LEU A 419 -0.02 8.73 -25.40
CA LEU A 419 -0.04 10.19 -25.20
C LEU A 419 0.31 10.53 -23.74
N ASP A 420 1.21 11.48 -23.52
CA ASP A 420 1.54 11.95 -22.18
C ASP A 420 0.33 12.65 -21.54
N GLY A 421 -0.03 12.22 -20.33
CA GLY A 421 -1.26 12.65 -19.67
C GLY A 421 -2.53 11.94 -20.16
N HIS A 422 -2.40 10.79 -20.86
CA HIS A 422 -3.56 10.00 -21.24
C HIS A 422 -4.29 9.46 -20.02
N THR A 423 -5.60 9.69 -19.93
CA THR A 423 -6.43 9.21 -18.82
C THR A 423 -7.36 8.09 -19.28
N CYS A 424 -7.26 6.93 -18.63
CA CYS A 424 -8.26 5.88 -18.68
C CYS A 424 -9.34 6.28 -17.66
N LEU A 425 -10.41 6.89 -18.17
CA LEU A 425 -11.47 7.47 -17.36
C LEU A 425 -12.23 6.40 -16.58
N VAL A 426 -12.99 6.76 -15.56
CA VAL A 426 -14.18 6.04 -15.10
C VAL A 426 -15.29 7.11 -15.17
N PRO A 427 -16.19 7.09 -16.15
CA PRO A 427 -17.07 8.21 -16.48
C PRO A 427 -18.25 8.36 -15.51
N HIS A 428 -18.47 7.36 -14.65
CA HIS A 428 -19.44 7.44 -13.56
C HIS A 428 -18.74 7.30 -12.21
N PRO A 429 -19.25 7.95 -11.15
CA PRO A 429 -18.81 7.66 -9.79
C PRO A 429 -18.89 6.17 -9.53
N LEU A 430 -17.97 5.67 -8.69
CA LEU A 430 -18.06 4.32 -8.15
C LEU A 430 -19.45 4.13 -7.55
N ARG A 431 -20.18 3.10 -7.95
CA ARG A 431 -21.46 2.82 -7.31
C ARG A 431 -21.14 2.22 -5.94
N THR A 432 -21.72 2.78 -4.89
CA THR A 432 -21.55 2.31 -3.50
C THR A 432 -22.92 2.07 -2.83
N GLY A 433 -23.97 1.92 -3.64
CA GLY A 433 -25.35 1.73 -3.22
C GLY A 433 -25.60 0.43 -2.46
N SER A 434 -26.69 0.36 -1.69
CA SER A 434 -27.03 -0.78 -0.84
C SER A 434 -27.25 -2.09 -1.61
N SER A 435 -27.68 -2.03 -2.87
CA SER A 435 -27.79 -3.22 -3.75
C SER A 435 -26.44 -3.85 -4.14
N MET A 436 -25.33 -3.12 -4.10
CA MET A 436 -23.99 -3.71 -4.34
C MET A 436 -23.51 -4.56 -3.17
N ALA A 437 -23.85 -4.18 -1.93
CA ALA A 437 -23.58 -5.00 -0.75
C ALA A 437 -24.30 -6.37 -0.83
N MET A 438 -25.47 -6.43 -1.48
CA MET A 438 -26.24 -7.67 -1.66
C MET A 438 -25.91 -8.46 -2.94
N LYS A 439 -25.40 -7.82 -4.00
CA LYS A 439 -25.00 -8.53 -5.23
C LYS A 439 -23.59 -9.12 -5.18
N GLY A 440 -22.72 -8.60 -4.30
CA GLY A 440 -21.38 -9.14 -4.07
C GLY A 440 -21.26 -10.05 -2.84
N SER A 441 -22.35 -10.26 -2.09
CA SER A 441 -22.39 -11.25 -1.01
C SER A 441 -23.04 -12.54 -1.53
N LEU A 442 -22.26 -13.62 -1.60
CA LEU A 442 -22.66 -15.04 -1.71
C LEU A 442 -22.66 -15.73 -3.10
N GLU A 443 -21.93 -15.25 -4.11
CA GLU A 443 -21.51 -16.10 -5.24
C GLU A 443 -19.99 -16.30 -5.29
#